data_AF-A0A7J4K7L2-F1
#
_entry.id   AF-A0A7J4K7L2-F1
#
_cell.length_a   1.000
_cell.length_b   1.000
_cell.length_c   1.000
_cell.angle_alpha   90.00
_cell.angle_beta   90.00
_cell.angle_gamma   90.00
#
_symmetry.space_group_name_H-M   'P 1'
#
loop_
_entity.id
_entity.type
_entity.pdbx_description
1 polymer ?
#
loop_
_entity_poly.entity_id
_entity_poly.type
_entity_poly.pdbx_seq_one_letter_code
_entity_poly.pdbx_strand_id
1 'polypeptide(L)'
;VFEMELIKQIEINIDYILKLIKKYHEENIKDKEILIDINKAIDSSVELRNKKDLIEQFIASLNIKSVVDEDWQNFVEKKKIEELERIIKDENLNHYETYRFIENAFRDGCISTTGTAITKVLPPISRFSKAGERTKKRETIIEKFTRFFERFFDISENK
;
A
#
# COMPACT_ATOMS: atom_id res chain seq x y z
N VAL A 1 33.82 -15.55 29.39
CA VAL A 1 33.46 -14.16 29.04
C VAL A 1 32.91 -14.22 27.63
N PHE A 2 31.62 -13.94 27.43
CA PHE A 2 30.98 -13.99 26.11
C PHE A 2 30.94 -12.57 25.54
N GLU A 3 31.61 -12.35 24.42
CA GLU A 3 31.50 -11.15 23.60
C GLU A 3 30.15 -11.19 22.88
N MET A 4 29.25 -10.26 23.21
CA MET A 4 28.08 -10.02 22.37
C MET A 4 28.49 -9.02 21.29
N GLU A 5 28.80 -9.51 20.09
CA GLU A 5 28.76 -8.67 18.90
C GLU A 5 27.31 -8.20 18.71
N LEU A 6 27.10 -6.88 18.76
CA LEU A 6 25.83 -6.27 18.46
C LEU A 6 25.63 -6.39 16.94
N ILE A 7 25.01 -7.49 16.50
CA ILE A 7 24.65 -7.67 15.09
C ILE A 7 23.73 -6.50 14.72
N LYS A 8 24.20 -5.62 13.85
CA LYS A 8 23.39 -4.52 13.32
C LYS A 8 22.27 -5.13 12.49
N GLN A 9 21.08 -5.24 13.09
CA GLN A 9 19.90 -5.69 12.39
C GLN A 9 19.59 -4.65 11.30
N ILE A 10 19.74 -5.05 10.04
CA ILE A 10 19.28 -4.23 8.92
C ILE A 10 17.76 -4.22 9.03
N GLU A 11 17.19 -3.03 9.20
CA GLU A 11 15.75 -2.84 9.21
C GLU A 11 15.24 -3.11 7.78
N ILE A 12 14.41 -4.13 7.64
CA ILE A 12 13.87 -4.54 6.34
C ILE A 12 12.66 -3.65 6.06
N ASN A 13 12.89 -2.62 5.25
CA ASN A 13 11.89 -1.62 4.83
C ASN A 13 11.84 -1.50 3.30
N ILE A 14 10.99 -0.60 2.78
CA ILE A 14 10.82 -0.46 1.33
C ILE A 14 12.11 -0.02 0.62
N ASP A 15 12.90 0.87 1.22
CA ASP A 15 14.15 1.36 0.63
C ASP A 15 15.17 0.23 0.45
N TYR A 16 15.23 -0.69 1.42
CA TYR A 16 16.05 -1.89 1.32
C TYR A 16 15.60 -2.78 0.16
N ILE A 17 14.30 -2.99 0.00
CA ILE A 17 13.75 -3.75 -1.12
C ILE A 17 14.08 -3.07 -2.46
N LEU A 18 13.91 -1.75 -2.57
CA LEU A 18 14.27 -1.01 -3.78
C LEU A 18 15.75 -1.11 -4.12
N LYS A 19 16.65 -1.12 -3.13
CA LYS A 19 18.08 -1.38 -3.34
C LYS A 19 18.35 -2.77 -3.92
N LEU A 20 17.66 -3.80 -3.41
CA LEU A 20 17.78 -5.15 -3.97
C LEU A 20 17.24 -5.23 -5.40
N ILE A 21 16.15 -4.53 -5.70
CA ILE A 21 15.58 -4.45 -7.04
C ILE A 21 16.53 -3.74 -8.01
N LYS A 22 17.19 -2.65 -7.57
CA LYS A 22 18.25 -1.99 -8.36
C LYS A 22 19.39 -2.93 -8.68
N LYS A 23 19.88 -3.67 -7.69
CA LYS A 23 20.93 -4.67 -7.90
C LYS A 23 20.49 -5.74 -8.91
N TYR A 24 19.26 -6.24 -8.78
CA TYR A 24 18.67 -7.19 -9.73
C TYR A 24 18.59 -6.62 -11.16
N HIS A 25 18.28 -5.34 -11.29
CA HIS A 25 18.20 -4.62 -12.56
C HIS A 25 19.58 -4.39 -13.19
N GLU A 26 20.58 -3.97 -12.40
CA GLU A 26 21.97 -3.77 -12.81
C GLU A 26 22.62 -5.07 -13.33
N GLU A 27 22.23 -6.21 -12.76
CA GLU A 27 22.65 -7.55 -13.19
C GLU A 27 21.85 -8.07 -14.40
N ASN A 28 21.19 -7.18 -15.13
CA ASN A 28 20.40 -7.46 -16.34
C ASN A 28 19.22 -8.43 -16.13
N ILE A 29 18.61 -8.47 -14.93
CA ILE A 29 17.36 -9.21 -14.68
C ILE A 29 17.56 -10.74 -14.84
N LYS A 30 18.79 -11.24 -14.61
CA LYS A 30 19.12 -12.67 -14.81
C LYS A 30 19.27 -13.45 -13.51
N ASP A 31 19.72 -12.78 -12.45
CA ASP A 31 20.02 -13.47 -11.20
C ASP A 31 18.74 -13.78 -10.40
N LYS A 32 18.35 -15.05 -10.44
CA LYS A 32 17.20 -15.55 -9.69
C LYS A 32 17.46 -15.62 -8.19
N GLU A 33 18.71 -15.61 -7.74
CA GLU A 33 19.05 -15.59 -6.31
C GLU A 33 18.60 -14.27 -5.67
N ILE A 34 18.78 -13.14 -6.36
CA ILE A 34 18.31 -11.84 -5.86
C ILE A 34 16.78 -11.81 -5.72
N LEU A 35 16.05 -12.42 -6.66
CA LEU A 35 14.59 -12.54 -6.54
C LEU A 35 14.18 -13.37 -5.31
N ILE A 36 14.91 -14.45 -5.01
CA ILE A 36 14.67 -15.27 -3.82
C ILE A 36 14.91 -14.43 -2.55
N ASP A 37 15.97 -13.63 -2.53
CA ASP A 37 16.32 -12.79 -1.39
C ASP A 37 15.31 -11.64 -1.19
N ILE A 38 14.84 -11.01 -2.27
CA ILE A 38 13.75 -10.03 -2.22
C ILE A 38 12.50 -10.66 -1.60
N ASN A 39 12.11 -11.86 -2.07
CA ASN A 39 10.93 -12.56 -1.54
C ASN A 39 11.08 -12.90 -0.05
N LYS A 40 12.23 -13.41 0.37
CA LYS A 40 12.52 -13.68 1.79
C LYS A 40 12.45 -12.42 2.63
N ALA A 41 13.01 -11.31 2.14
CA ALA A 41 12.98 -10.03 2.83
C ALA A 41 11.52 -9.55 3.01
N ILE A 42 10.71 -9.58 1.96
CA ILE A 42 9.28 -9.24 2.03
C ILE A 42 8.55 -10.15 3.03
N ASP A 43 8.76 -11.47 2.94
CA ASP A 43 8.07 -12.43 3.80
C ASP A 43 8.49 -12.32 5.28
N SER A 44 9.65 -11.75 5.58
CA SER A 44 10.11 -11.51 6.95
C SER A 44 9.50 -10.27 7.62
N SER A 45 8.96 -9.32 6.84
CA SER A 45 8.40 -8.06 7.36
C SER A 45 6.87 -8.03 7.19
N VAL A 46 6.15 -7.88 8.30
CA VAL A 46 4.68 -7.80 8.29
C VAL A 46 4.19 -6.62 7.45
N GLU A 47 4.90 -5.49 7.50
CA GLU A 47 4.58 -4.29 6.73
C GLU A 47 4.79 -4.50 5.23
N LEU A 48 5.82 -5.25 4.82
CA LEU A 48 6.06 -5.51 3.40
C LEU A 48 5.14 -6.59 2.82
N ARG A 49 4.66 -7.54 3.65
CA ARG A 49 3.71 -8.56 3.20
C ARG A 49 2.45 -7.96 2.58
N ASN A 50 1.97 -6.82 3.10
CA ASN A 50 0.79 -6.14 2.54
C ASN A 50 1.06 -5.40 1.20
N LYS A 51 2.32 -5.36 0.74
CA LYS A 51 2.78 -4.74 -0.52
C LYS A 51 3.40 -5.75 -1.49
N LYS A 52 3.48 -7.04 -1.11
CA LYS A 52 4.19 -8.08 -1.86
C LYS A 52 3.80 -8.11 -3.33
N ASP A 53 2.51 -8.11 -3.61
CA ASP A 53 2.00 -8.16 -4.98
C ASP A 53 2.30 -6.88 -5.78
N LEU A 54 2.41 -5.71 -5.14
CA LEU A 54 2.85 -4.47 -5.81
C LEU A 54 4.32 -4.59 -6.21
N ILE A 55 5.15 -5.10 -5.31
CA ILE A 55 6.58 -5.29 -5.55
C ILE A 55 6.80 -6.32 -6.66
N GLU A 56 6.09 -7.45 -6.62
CA GLU A 56 6.16 -8.48 -7.66
C GLU A 56 5.71 -7.95 -9.02
N GLN A 57 4.58 -7.23 -9.08
CA GLN A 57 4.10 -6.60 -10.31
C GLN A 57 5.09 -5.56 -10.84
N PHE A 58 5.72 -4.79 -9.95
CA PHE A 58 6.72 -3.81 -10.33
C PHE A 58 7.95 -4.48 -10.94
N ILE A 59 8.52 -5.48 -10.27
CA ILE A 59 9.66 -6.26 -10.78
C ILE A 59 9.33 -6.85 -12.16
N ALA A 60 8.12 -7.38 -12.35
CA ALA A 60 7.67 -7.92 -13.63
C ALA A 60 7.51 -6.85 -14.73
N SER A 61 7.34 -5.58 -14.35
CA SER A 61 7.21 -4.46 -15.28
C SER A 61 8.55 -3.82 -15.69
N LEU A 62 9.63 -4.10 -14.96
CA LEU A 62 10.95 -3.53 -15.22
C LEU A 62 11.53 -3.98 -16.56
N ASN A 63 12.21 -3.05 -17.22
CA ASN A 63 12.96 -3.31 -18.45
C ASN A 63 14.37 -2.71 -18.34
N ILE A 64 15.27 -3.01 -19.28
CA ILE A 64 16.68 -2.58 -19.22
C ILE A 64 16.86 -1.04 -19.14
N LYS A 65 15.89 -0.26 -19.62
CA LYS A 65 15.92 1.22 -19.60
C LYS A 65 15.28 1.84 -18.36
N SER A 66 14.68 1.02 -17.50
CA SER A 66 13.97 1.48 -16.31
C SER A 66 14.89 2.24 -15.36
N VAL A 67 14.38 3.34 -14.82
CA VAL A 67 15.01 4.08 -13.71
C VAL A 67 14.22 3.69 -12.46
N VAL A 68 14.74 2.73 -11.69
CA VAL A 68 13.98 2.02 -10.64
C VAL A 68 13.25 2.96 -9.67
N ASP A 69 13.88 4.06 -9.22
CA ASP A 69 13.23 4.98 -8.28
C ASP A 69 12.05 5.73 -8.90
N GLU A 70 12.24 6.30 -10.09
CA GLU A 70 11.21 7.07 -10.80
C GLU A 70 10.07 6.16 -11.25
N ASP A 71 10.41 5.01 -11.84
CA ASP A 71 9.45 4.02 -12.28
C ASP A 71 8.64 3.46 -11.10
N TRP A 72 9.26 3.29 -9.92
CA TRP A 72 8.55 2.87 -8.72
C TRP A 72 7.52 3.90 -8.28
N GLN A 73 7.89 5.19 -8.21
CA GLN A 73 6.96 6.25 -7.82
C GLN A 73 5.77 6.33 -8.78
N ASN A 74 6.04 6.33 -10.09
CA ASN A 74 5.01 6.34 -11.13
C ASN A 74 4.11 5.10 -11.05
N PHE A 75 4.70 3.93 -10.80
CA PHE A 75 3.96 2.67 -10.64
C PHE A 75 3.04 2.71 -9.43
N VAL A 76 3.55 3.16 -8.28
CA VAL A 76 2.78 3.26 -7.02
C VAL A 76 1.63 4.25 -7.16
N GLU A 77 1.86 5.43 -7.75
CA GLU A 77 0.80 6.43 -7.96
C GLU A 77 -0.32 5.86 -8.84
N LYS A 78 0.04 5.21 -9.95
CA LYS A 78 -0.93 4.57 -10.83
C LYS A 78 -1.72 3.48 -10.11
N LYS A 79 -1.05 2.60 -9.36
CA LYS A 79 -1.70 1.51 -8.62
C LYS A 79 -2.60 2.01 -7.50
N LYS A 80 -2.18 3.07 -6.81
CA LYS A 80 -2.99 3.75 -5.78
C LYS A 80 -4.31 4.26 -6.36
N ILE A 81 -4.27 4.89 -7.54
CA ILE A 81 -5.47 5.36 -8.24
C ILE A 81 -6.34 4.18 -8.69
N GLU A 82 -5.75 3.18 -9.35
CA GLU A 82 -6.48 1.98 -9.84
C GLU A 82 -7.21 1.26 -8.70
N GLU A 83 -6.55 1.07 -7.56
CA GLU A 83 -7.11 0.35 -6.41
C GLU A 83 -8.18 1.18 -5.69
N LEU A 84 -8.01 2.50 -5.59
CA LEU A 84 -9.04 3.38 -5.02
C LEU A 84 -10.31 3.39 -5.87
N GLU A 85 -10.17 3.53 -7.19
CA GLU A 85 -11.30 3.48 -8.12
C GLU A 85 -12.05 2.15 -8.04
N ARG A 86 -11.30 1.05 -7.87
CA ARG A 86 -11.90 -0.26 -7.65
C ARG A 86 -12.73 -0.31 -6.36
N ILE A 87 -12.22 0.22 -5.24
CA ILE A 87 -12.96 0.29 -3.98
C ILE A 87 -14.23 1.14 -4.15
N ILE A 88 -14.13 2.30 -4.80
CA ILE A 88 -15.27 3.18 -5.07
C ILE A 88 -16.35 2.44 -5.87
N LYS A 89 -15.95 1.73 -6.93
CA LYS A 89 -16.86 0.98 -7.79
C LYS A 89 -17.50 -0.21 -7.08
N ASP A 90 -16.69 -1.06 -6.45
CA ASP A 90 -17.15 -2.30 -5.80
C ASP A 90 -18.13 -2.00 -4.65
N GLU A 91 -17.92 -0.88 -3.96
CA GLU A 91 -18.72 -0.49 -2.80
C GLU A 91 -19.80 0.55 -3.11
N ASN A 92 -19.87 1.02 -4.36
CA ASN A 92 -20.76 2.08 -4.85
C ASN A 92 -20.67 3.37 -4.01
N LEU A 93 -19.44 3.84 -3.79
CA LEU A 93 -19.16 5.01 -2.96
C LEU A 93 -19.36 6.30 -3.75
N ASN A 94 -19.56 7.41 -3.02
CA ASN A 94 -19.46 8.73 -3.61
C ASN A 94 -18.00 9.01 -4.01
N HIS A 95 -17.74 9.09 -5.31
CA HIS A 95 -16.40 9.26 -5.87
C HIS A 95 -15.68 10.50 -5.29
N TYR A 96 -16.26 11.69 -5.43
CA TYR A 96 -15.65 12.94 -4.98
C TYR A 96 -15.35 12.96 -3.47
N GLU A 97 -16.32 12.54 -2.64
CA GLU A 97 -16.14 12.50 -1.19
C GLU A 97 -15.13 11.42 -0.77
N THR A 98 -15.03 10.32 -1.52
CA THR A 98 -14.02 9.27 -1.27
C THR A 98 -12.61 9.79 -1.52
N TYR A 99 -12.37 10.42 -2.67
CA TYR A 99 -11.07 11.01 -2.99
C TYR A 99 -10.64 12.01 -1.93
N ARG A 100 -11.54 12.94 -1.58
CA ARG A 100 -11.30 13.92 -0.53
C ARG A 100 -11.02 13.27 0.82
N PHE A 101 -11.75 12.22 1.18
CA PHE A 101 -11.56 11.50 2.45
C PHE A 101 -10.17 10.85 2.51
N ILE A 102 -9.75 10.18 1.44
CA ILE A 102 -8.46 9.52 1.35
C ILE A 102 -7.32 10.54 1.31
N GLU A 103 -7.42 11.61 0.52
CA GLU A 103 -6.40 12.68 0.50
C GLU A 103 -6.17 13.27 1.89
N ASN A 104 -7.25 13.56 2.64
CA ASN A 104 -7.13 14.05 4.00
C ASN A 104 -6.44 13.01 4.89
N ALA A 105 -6.76 11.72 4.74
CA ALA A 105 -6.12 10.67 5.54
C ALA A 105 -4.61 10.55 5.28
N PHE A 106 -4.18 10.65 4.02
CA PHE A 106 -2.76 10.68 3.65
C PHE A 106 -2.06 11.92 4.20
N ARG A 107 -2.69 13.10 4.12
CA ARG A 107 -2.15 14.33 4.70
C ARG A 107 -2.04 14.26 6.22
N ASP A 108 -3.05 13.70 6.88
CA ASP A 108 -3.17 13.69 8.33
C ASP A 108 -2.48 12.44 8.96
N GLY A 109 -1.92 11.55 8.13
CA GLY A 109 -1.22 10.34 8.55
C GLY A 109 -2.11 9.27 9.19
N CYS A 110 -3.43 9.38 9.08
CA CYS A 110 -4.36 8.41 9.66
C CYS A 110 -5.75 8.42 9.00
N ILE A 111 -6.43 7.27 9.00
CA ILE A 111 -7.83 7.18 8.58
C ILE A 111 -8.73 7.73 9.68
N SER A 112 -9.51 8.77 9.36
CA SER A 112 -10.51 9.31 10.27
C SER A 112 -11.70 8.36 10.43
N THR A 113 -11.71 7.59 11.52
CA THR A 113 -12.81 6.66 11.85
C THR A 113 -13.97 7.34 12.57
N THR A 114 -13.75 8.55 13.09
CA THR A 114 -14.71 9.34 13.85
C THR A 114 -15.33 10.46 13.01
N GLY A 115 -16.43 11.04 13.49
CA GLY A 115 -17.12 12.12 12.79
C GLY A 115 -17.98 11.70 11.60
N THR A 116 -18.38 12.69 10.79
CA THR A 116 -19.39 12.52 9.71
C THR A 116 -18.77 12.45 8.31
N ALA A 117 -17.45 12.58 8.16
CA ALA A 117 -16.80 12.56 6.86
C ALA A 117 -17.06 11.25 6.10
N ILE A 118 -16.87 10.10 6.77
CA ILE A 118 -17.19 8.78 6.21
C ILE A 118 -18.66 8.63 5.82
N THR A 119 -19.57 9.39 6.45
CA THR A 119 -21.00 9.33 6.12
C THR A 119 -21.29 9.90 4.73
N LYS A 120 -20.49 10.84 4.24
CA LYS A 120 -20.63 11.42 2.90
C LYS A 120 -20.11 10.50 1.80
N VAL A 121 -19.18 9.62 2.15
CA VAL A 121 -18.59 8.60 1.27
C VAL A 121 -19.59 7.48 0.98
N LEU A 122 -20.37 7.09 1.99
CA LEU A 122 -21.28 5.96 1.88
C LEU A 122 -22.44 6.23 0.90
N PRO A 123 -22.90 5.20 0.17
CA PRO A 123 -24.10 5.30 -0.64
C PRO A 123 -25.33 5.64 0.22
N PRO A 124 -26.42 6.13 -0.40
CA PRO A 124 -27.67 6.38 0.30
C PRO A 124 -28.25 5.06 0.84
N ILE A 125 -28.00 4.79 2.12
CA ILE A 125 -28.54 3.64 2.86
C ILE A 125 -29.55 4.15 3.89
N SER A 126 -30.71 3.50 3.93
CA SER A 126 -31.77 3.81 4.91
C SER A 126 -31.22 3.78 6.33
N ARG A 127 -31.47 4.85 7.09
CA ARG A 127 -31.12 4.94 8.51
C ARG A 127 -32.00 4.06 9.40
N PHE A 128 -33.09 3.53 8.86
CA PHE A 128 -34.12 2.77 9.57
C PHE A 128 -34.12 1.29 9.18
N SER A 129 -33.08 0.79 8.52
CA SER A 129 -32.91 -0.65 8.26
C SER A 129 -32.87 -1.41 9.59
N LYS A 130 -33.73 -2.42 9.75
CA LYS A 130 -33.92 -3.17 11.01
C LYS A 130 -32.68 -3.93 11.52
N ALA A 131 -31.62 -4.04 10.71
CA ALA A 131 -30.47 -4.94 10.97
C ALA A 131 -29.10 -4.26 11.09
N GLY A 132 -29.04 -2.92 11.27
CA GLY A 132 -27.76 -2.21 11.44
C GLY A 132 -26.85 -2.25 10.21
N GLU A 133 -27.42 -2.47 9.02
CA GLU A 133 -26.71 -2.64 7.74
C GLU A 133 -25.80 -1.45 7.43
N ARG A 134 -26.26 -0.24 7.73
CA ARG A 134 -25.48 0.98 7.56
C ARG A 134 -24.22 0.99 8.43
N THR A 135 -24.31 0.52 9.67
CA THR A 135 -23.16 0.45 10.59
C THR A 135 -22.16 -0.59 10.10
N LYS A 136 -22.63 -1.78 9.72
CA LYS A 136 -21.78 -2.84 9.17
C LYS A 136 -21.08 -2.39 7.90
N LYS A 137 -21.81 -1.77 6.96
CA LYS A 137 -21.22 -1.23 5.73
C LYS A 137 -20.14 -0.19 6.06
N ARG A 138 -20.42 0.73 6.98
CA ARG A 138 -19.42 1.72 7.42
C ARG A 138 -18.14 1.07 7.93
N GLU A 139 -18.27 0.07 8.80
CA GLU A 139 -17.11 -0.67 9.34
C GLU A 139 -16.31 -1.36 8.22
N THR A 140 -17.00 -2.02 7.28
CA THR A 140 -16.36 -2.64 6.11
C THR A 140 -15.61 -1.61 5.24
N ILE A 141 -16.20 -0.44 4.98
CA ILE A 141 -15.53 0.61 4.19
C ILE A 141 -14.32 1.16 4.94
N ILE A 142 -14.44 1.39 6.25
CA ILE A 142 -13.31 1.84 7.07
C ILE A 142 -12.19 0.81 7.01
N GLU A 143 -12.48 -0.48 7.17
CA GLU A 143 -11.47 -1.54 7.08
C GLU A 143 -10.78 -1.57 5.71
N LYS A 144 -11.55 -1.43 4.61
CA LYS A 144 -10.98 -1.33 3.26
C LYS A 144 -10.07 -0.11 3.10
N PHE A 145 -10.47 1.04 3.61
CA PHE A 145 -9.66 2.25 3.58
C PHE A 145 -8.43 2.17 4.47
N THR A 146 -8.52 1.55 5.64
CA THR A 146 -7.36 1.30 6.51
C THR A 146 -6.34 0.42 5.80
N ARG A 147 -6.77 -0.69 5.19
CA ARG A 147 -5.88 -1.57 4.43
C ARG A 147 -5.26 -0.85 3.24
N PHE A 148 -6.04 -0.06 2.51
CA PHE A 148 -5.55 0.77 1.40
C PHE A 148 -4.51 1.79 1.90
N PHE A 149 -4.80 2.47 3.01
CA PHE A 149 -3.90 3.44 3.61
C PHE A 149 -2.58 2.79 4.04
N GLU A 150 -2.63 1.73 4.86
CA GLU A 150 -1.43 0.99 5.31
C GLU A 150 -0.61 0.43 4.14
N ARG A 151 -1.27 0.07 3.04
CA ARG A 151 -0.61 -0.44 1.84
C ARG A 151 0.19 0.64 1.12
N PHE A 152 -0.34 1.86 0.99
CA PHE A 152 0.23 2.91 0.16
C PHE A 152 0.92 4.05 0.91
N PHE A 153 0.67 4.25 2.22
CA PHE A 153 1.13 5.41 2.98
C PHE A 153 2.65 5.58 2.91
N ASP A 154 3.41 4.59 3.39
CA ASP A 154 4.88 4.65 3.47
C ASP A 154 5.59 4.68 2.12
N ILE A 155 4.91 4.28 1.04
CA ILE A 155 5.48 4.16 -0.30
C ILE A 155 5.04 5.29 -1.23
N SER A 156 4.13 6.15 -0.78
CA SER A 156 3.62 7.30 -1.55
C SER A 156 4.10 8.65 -1.01
N GLU A 157 4.72 8.67 0.18
CA GLU A 157 5.42 9.86 0.66
C GLU A 157 6.78 9.96 -0.05
N ASN A 158 6.93 11.00 -0.88
CA ASN A 158 8.26 11.49 -1.23
C ASN A 158 8.88 12.07 0.03
N LYS A 159 9.70 11.29 0.73
CA LYS A 159 10.60 11.81 1.77
C LYS A 159 11.79 12.52 1.15
#